data_AF-A0A0Q1FUB2-F1
#
_entry.id   AF-A0A0Q1FUB2-F1
#
_cell.length_a   1.000
_cell.length_b   1.000
_cell.length_c   1.000
_cell.angle_alpha   90.00
_cell.angle_beta   90.00
_cell.angle_gamma   90.00
#
_symmetry.space_group_name_H-M   'P 1'
#
loop_
_entity.id
_entity.type
_entity.pdbx_description
1 polymer ?
#
loop_
_entity_poly.entity_id
_entity_poly.type
_entity_poly.pdbx_seq_one_letter_code
_entity_poly.pdbx_strand_id
1 'polypeptide(L)'
;MSDRFIFTKYRTTCYKCGKEADQVIKAVPYQAQVICDNCGATRIFVPRIEDVTKPGSFTRIGCYDLWNLVTDATCRNCHVTGPHDMAIGCNHFTVRCRNCGFTHFYKFDLEYVGQCPIEEE
;
A
#
# COMPACT_ATOMS: atom_id res chain seq x y z
N MET A 1 1.17 -15.49 14.58
CA MET A 1 2.32 -14.77 13.98
C MET A 1 1.75 -13.88 12.90
N SER A 2 1.81 -12.55 13.05
CA SER A 2 1.19 -11.66 12.06
C SER A 2 2.05 -11.63 10.80
N ASP A 3 1.51 -12.08 9.67
CA ASP A 3 2.10 -11.95 8.33
C ASP A 3 2.22 -10.46 7.94
N ARG A 4 3.15 -9.75 8.57
CA ARG A 4 3.50 -8.37 8.25
C ARG A 4 4.38 -8.40 7.01
N PHE A 5 3.75 -8.18 5.86
CA PHE A 5 4.45 -8.19 4.59
C PHE A 5 5.22 -6.88 4.38
N ILE A 6 4.56 -5.73 4.56
CA ILE A 6 5.19 -4.40 4.48
C ILE A 6 4.63 -3.48 5.57
N PHE A 7 5.51 -2.73 6.22
CA PHE A 7 5.16 -1.61 7.09
C PHE A 7 6.19 -0.49 6.89
N THR A 8 5.81 0.62 6.28
CA THR A 8 6.70 1.75 6.03
C THR A 8 5.96 3.08 6.12
N LYS A 9 6.70 4.17 6.01
CA LYS A 9 6.16 5.53 5.94
C LYS A 9 6.69 6.23 4.71
N TYR A 10 5.86 7.04 4.09
CA TYR A 10 6.24 7.89 2.97
C TYR A 10 5.72 9.31 3.20
N ARG A 11 6.62 10.27 3.34
CA ARG A 11 6.27 11.67 3.55
C ARG A 11 5.94 12.34 2.22
N THR A 12 4.72 12.82 2.08
CA THR A 12 4.22 13.46 0.86
C THR A 12 2.99 14.31 1.16
N THR A 13 2.53 15.08 0.19
CA THR A 13 1.29 15.84 0.28
C THR A 13 0.09 14.89 0.29
N CYS A 14 -0.71 14.95 1.36
CA CYS A 14 -1.93 14.18 1.46
C CYS A 14 -2.96 14.69 0.44
N TYR A 15 -3.47 13.79 -0.42
CA TYR A 15 -4.50 14.13 -1.42
C TYR A 15 -5.79 14.69 -0.80
N LYS A 16 -6.09 14.36 0.46
CA LYS A 16 -7.32 14.76 1.14
C LYS A 16 -7.22 16.11 1.84
N CYS A 17 -6.16 16.33 2.63
CA CYS A 17 -6.01 17.55 3.44
C CYS A 17 -5.01 18.57 2.86
N GLY A 18 -4.27 18.22 1.80
CA GLY A 18 -3.29 19.08 1.15
C GLY A 18 -2.04 19.39 1.98
N LYS A 19 -1.91 18.85 3.20
CA LYS A 19 -0.73 19.02 4.04
C LYS A 19 0.33 17.97 3.72
N GLU A 20 1.58 18.36 3.81
CA GLU A 20 2.72 17.44 3.79
C GLU A 20 2.76 16.67 5.13
N ALA A 21 2.60 15.35 5.06
CA ALA A 21 2.41 14.50 6.24
C ALA A 21 2.87 13.05 5.97
N ASP A 22 3.19 12.26 7.00
CA ASP A 22 3.56 10.87 6.78
C ASP A 22 2.33 10.06 6.32
N GLN A 23 2.49 9.35 5.22
CA GLN A 23 1.55 8.34 4.77
C GLN A 23 2.04 6.98 5.30
N VAL A 24 1.36 6.46 6.33
CA VAL A 24 1.65 5.14 6.91
C VAL A 24 1.13 4.07 5.96
N ILE A 25 2.04 3.28 5.41
CA ILE A 25 1.78 2.25 4.41
C ILE A 25 1.88 0.88 5.08
N LYS A 26 0.82 0.09 4.99
CA LYS A 26 0.77 -1.28 5.52
C LYS A 26 0.29 -2.21 4.40
N ALA A 27 1.02 -3.28 4.12
CA ALA A 27 0.52 -4.34 3.27
C ALA A 27 0.63 -5.68 4.00
N VAL A 28 -0.45 -6.44 3.95
CA VAL A 28 -0.58 -7.81 4.49
C VAL A 28 -1.27 -8.67 3.41
N PRO A 29 -1.27 -10.01 3.53
CA PRO A 29 -1.82 -10.89 2.50
C PRO A 29 -3.24 -10.56 2.04
N TYR A 30 -4.10 -10.17 2.98
CA TYR A 30 -5.53 -9.97 2.73
C TYR A 30 -5.92 -8.50 2.56
N GLN A 31 -4.98 -7.56 2.72
CA GLN A 31 -5.28 -6.13 2.69
C GLN A 31 -4.03 -5.27 2.55
N ALA A 32 -4.12 -4.14 1.85
CA ALA A 32 -3.18 -3.05 1.98
C ALA A 32 -3.90 -1.76 2.40
N GLN A 33 -3.20 -0.91 3.15
CA GLN A 33 -3.71 0.34 3.71
C GLN A 33 -2.70 1.45 3.53
N VAL A 34 -3.21 2.65 3.26
CA VAL A 34 -2.44 3.90 3.28
C VAL A 34 -3.20 4.89 4.14
N ILE A 35 -2.58 5.34 5.23
CA ILE A 35 -3.19 6.20 6.25
C ILE A 35 -2.40 7.50 6.35
N CYS A 36 -3.04 8.65 6.19
CA CYS A 36 -2.44 9.95 6.48
C CYS A 36 -2.36 10.17 8.00
N ASP A 37 -1.18 10.45 8.52
CA ASP A 37 -0.96 10.70 9.96
C ASP A 37 -1.58 12.02 10.45
N ASN A 38 -1.77 13.02 9.57
CA ASN A 38 -2.31 14.32 9.95
C ASN A 38 -3.84 14.37 9.97
N CYS A 39 -4.54 13.72 9.01
CA CYS A 39 -6.01 13.81 8.92
C CYS A 39 -6.73 12.46 9.06
N GLY A 40 -6.02 11.35 9.22
CA GLY A 40 -6.62 10.02 9.36
C GLY A 40 -7.27 9.47 8.09
N ALA A 41 -7.14 10.16 6.94
CA ALA A 41 -7.63 9.65 5.67
C ALA A 41 -6.97 8.31 5.35
N THR A 42 -7.81 7.28 5.22
CA THR A 42 -7.40 5.89 5.08
C THR A 42 -7.95 5.32 3.79
N ARG A 43 -7.06 4.84 2.92
CA ARG A 43 -7.39 4.08 1.71
C ARG A 43 -7.12 2.62 1.96
N ILE A 44 -8.10 1.77 1.67
CA ILE A 44 -8.01 0.32 1.76
C ILE A 44 -7.99 -0.28 0.36
N PHE A 45 -7.10 -1.26 0.18
CA PHE A 45 -6.97 -2.05 -1.02
C PHE A 45 -7.09 -3.53 -0.66
N VAL A 46 -7.84 -4.29 -1.47
CA VAL A 46 -8.07 -5.73 -1.29
C VAL A 46 -7.31 -6.51 -2.36
N PRO A 47 -6.76 -7.69 -2.04
CA PRO A 47 -5.98 -8.49 -2.97
C PRO A 47 -6.85 -8.93 -4.14
N ARG A 48 -6.28 -8.89 -5.34
CA ARG A 48 -7.00 -9.32 -6.55
C ARG A 48 -6.22 -10.34 -7.36
N ILE A 49 -4.89 -10.20 -7.45
CA ILE A 49 -4.03 -11.12 -8.21
C ILE A 49 -2.71 -11.30 -7.44
N GLU A 50 -2.25 -12.54 -7.36
CA GLU A 50 -0.87 -12.89 -7.02
C GLU A 50 -0.25 -13.58 -8.25
N ASP A 51 0.88 -13.09 -8.76
CA ASP A 51 1.52 -13.62 -9.97
C ASP A 51 3.05 -13.56 -9.86
N VAL A 52 3.75 -14.53 -10.43
CA VAL A 52 5.23 -14.62 -10.44
C VAL A 52 5.80 -14.25 -11.82
N THR A 53 4.97 -14.22 -12.86
CA THR A 53 5.42 -14.29 -14.26
C THR A 53 5.46 -12.96 -15.01
N LYS A 54 4.69 -11.95 -14.59
CA LYS A 54 4.67 -10.64 -15.25
C LYS A 54 4.69 -9.50 -14.23
N PRO A 55 5.50 -8.43 -14.44
CA PRO A 55 5.29 -7.18 -13.76
C PRO A 55 3.93 -6.64 -14.23
N GLY A 56 2.89 -6.94 -13.47
CA GLY A 56 1.52 -6.55 -13.78
C GLY A 56 1.40 -5.04 -13.77
N SER A 57 1.58 -4.41 -14.93
CA SER A 57 1.20 -3.02 -15.20
C SER A 57 -0.32 -2.94 -15.28
N PHE A 58 -1.00 -3.08 -14.15
CA PHE A 58 -2.44 -2.80 -14.01
C PHE A 58 -2.68 -1.34 -13.62
N THR A 59 -1.94 -0.42 -14.24
CA THR A 59 -2.09 1.01 -14.05
C THR A 59 -2.94 1.57 -15.18
N ARG A 60 -4.27 1.62 -14.99
CA ARG A 60 -5.04 2.69 -15.65
C ARG A 60 -4.54 4.01 -15.05
N ILE A 61 -4.24 5.01 -15.89
CA ILE A 61 -3.84 6.36 -15.47
C ILE A 61 -4.86 6.82 -14.42
N GLY A 62 -4.38 6.95 -13.19
CA GLY A 62 -5.20 7.18 -12.00
C GLY A 62 -5.43 8.66 -11.76
N CYS A 63 -6.32 8.95 -10.81
CA CYS A 63 -6.70 10.31 -10.43
C CYS A 63 -5.61 11.10 -9.67
N TYR A 64 -4.55 10.42 -9.21
CA TYR A 64 -3.45 10.98 -8.41
C TYR A 64 -2.10 10.42 -8.88
N ASP A 65 -1.01 11.07 -8.47
CA ASP A 65 0.36 10.63 -8.73
C ASP A 65 0.61 9.19 -8.30
N LEU A 66 1.35 8.46 -9.13
CA LEU A 66 1.82 7.12 -8.83
C LEU A 66 3.06 7.19 -7.94
N TRP A 67 2.97 6.62 -6.73
CA TRP A 67 4.13 6.51 -5.84
C TRP A 67 4.86 5.21 -6.13
N ASN A 68 6.11 5.33 -6.61
CA ASN A 68 7.03 4.21 -6.79
C ASN A 68 8.03 4.22 -5.64
N LEU A 69 7.94 3.23 -4.76
CA LEU A 69 8.72 3.14 -3.53
C LEU A 69 9.47 1.80 -3.49
N VAL A 70 10.54 1.74 -2.71
CA VAL A 70 11.28 0.51 -2.45
C VAL A 70 11.32 0.28 -0.96
N THR A 71 11.01 -0.94 -0.52
CA THR A 71 11.08 -1.33 0.89
C THR A 71 11.63 -2.73 1.02
N ASP A 72 12.37 -3.00 2.09
CA ASP A 72 12.76 -4.36 2.42
C ASP A 72 11.62 -5.08 3.13
N ALA A 73 11.40 -6.33 2.73
CA ALA A 73 10.36 -7.21 3.26
C ALA A 73 10.71 -8.67 3.03
N THR A 74 10.15 -9.57 3.84
CA THR A 74 10.24 -11.02 3.60
C THR A 74 9.24 -11.42 2.51
N CYS A 75 9.72 -11.99 1.41
CA CYS A 75 8.86 -12.44 0.33
C CYS A 75 7.97 -13.61 0.77
N ARG A 76 6.67 -13.58 0.46
CA ARG A 76 5.76 -14.70 0.77
C ARG A 76 5.97 -15.93 -0.12
N ASN A 77 6.54 -15.74 -1.31
CA ASN A 77 6.74 -16.82 -2.28
C ASN A 77 8.11 -17.48 -2.13
N CYS A 78 9.20 -16.70 -2.10
CA CYS A 78 10.56 -17.26 -1.99
C CYS A 78 11.17 -17.18 -0.58
N HIS A 79 10.48 -16.58 0.39
CA HIS A 79 10.91 -16.44 1.78
C HIS A 79 12.24 -15.68 2.00
N VAL A 80 12.84 -15.15 0.94
CA VAL A 80 14.02 -14.28 1.03
C VAL A 80 13.58 -12.89 1.48
N THR A 81 14.31 -12.35 2.45
CA THR A 81 14.18 -10.95 2.86
C THR A 81 15.02 -10.08 1.95
N GLY A 82 14.42 -9.05 1.37
CA GLY A 82 15.11 -8.15 0.46
C GLY A 82 14.17 -7.12 -0.17
N PRO A 83 14.66 -6.40 -1.19
CA PRO A 83 13.95 -5.26 -1.73
C PRO A 83 12.69 -5.68 -2.49
N HIS A 84 11.60 -4.99 -2.18
CA HIS A 84 10.33 -5.08 -2.86
C HIS A 84 9.98 -3.72 -3.48
N ASP A 85 9.60 -3.74 -4.75
CA ASP A 85 9.06 -2.58 -5.44
C ASP A 85 7.60 -2.40 -5.06
N MET A 86 7.22 -1.19 -4.66
CA MET A 86 5.84 -0.82 -4.41
C MET A 86 5.39 0.23 -5.42
N ALA A 87 4.22 0.01 -6.00
CA ALA A 87 3.54 0.99 -6.84
C ALA A 87 2.16 1.29 -6.23
N ILE A 88 1.99 2.49 -5.68
CA ILE A 88 0.77 2.91 -4.98
C ILE A 88 0.12 4.02 -5.80
N GLY A 89 -1.05 3.75 -6.36
CA GLY A 89 -1.84 4.73 -7.10
C GLY A 89 -3.19 5.01 -6.45
N CYS A 90 -4.03 5.76 -7.17
CA CYS A 90 -5.41 6.06 -6.80
C CYS A 90 -6.25 4.77 -6.60
N ASN A 91 -6.16 3.82 -7.54
CA ASN A 91 -7.05 2.65 -7.61
C ASN A 91 -6.34 1.29 -7.44
N HIS A 92 -5.03 1.29 -7.22
CA HIS A 92 -4.25 0.07 -7.14
C HIS A 92 -3.07 0.23 -6.18
N PHE A 93 -2.63 -0.90 -5.65
CA PHE A 93 -1.41 -1.05 -4.88
C PHE A 93 -0.74 -2.33 -5.38
N THR A 94 0.52 -2.25 -5.79
CA THR A 94 1.30 -3.42 -6.21
C THR A 94 2.52 -3.57 -5.31
N VAL A 95 2.84 -4.79 -4.91
CA VAL A 95 4.10 -5.15 -4.25
C VAL A 95 4.79 -6.21 -5.07
N ARG A 96 6.04 -5.99 -5.49
CA ARG A 96 6.81 -6.95 -6.28
C ARG A 96 8.14 -7.27 -5.62
N CYS A 97 8.39 -8.54 -5.36
CA CYS A 97 9.67 -9.05 -4.89
C CYS A 97 10.71 -8.98 -6.01
N ARG A 98 11.84 -8.29 -5.78
CA ARG A 98 12.92 -8.25 -6.77
C ARG A 98 13.68 -9.57 -6.92
N ASN A 99 13.63 -10.45 -5.91
CA ASN A 99 14.35 -11.72 -5.94
C ASN A 99 13.68 -12.77 -6.84
N CYS A 100 12.36 -12.99 -6.67
CA CYS A 100 11.65 -14.04 -7.42
C CYS A 100 10.59 -13.52 -8.39
N GLY A 101 10.38 -12.20 -8.48
CA GLY A 101 9.36 -11.61 -9.35
C GLY A 101 7.93 -11.71 -8.84
N PHE A 102 7.69 -12.39 -7.71
CA PHE A 102 6.37 -12.49 -7.08
C PHE A 102 5.77 -11.11 -6.86
N THR A 103 4.60 -10.89 -7.45
CA THR A 103 3.86 -9.66 -7.49
C THR A 103 2.50 -9.87 -6.86
N HIS A 104 2.22 -9.09 -5.82
CA HIS A 104 0.91 -9.02 -5.19
C HIS A 104 0.22 -7.73 -5.63
N PHE A 105 -0.90 -7.87 -6.32
CA PHE A 105 -1.72 -6.77 -6.78
C PHE A 105 -3.00 -6.66 -5.94
N TYR A 106 -3.19 -5.48 -5.36
CA TYR A 106 -4.38 -5.08 -4.63
C TYR A 106 -5.13 -4.02 -5.43
N LYS A 107 -6.46 -4.13 -5.43
CA LYS A 107 -7.37 -3.14 -6.01
C LYS A 107 -7.94 -2.28 -4.90
N PHE A 108 -8.16 -0.99 -5.16
CA PHE A 108 -8.92 -0.13 -4.26
C PHE A 108 -10.30 -0.73 -3.95
N ASP A 109 -10.66 -0.65 -2.66
CA ASP A 109 -11.93 -1.12 -2.12
C ASP A 109 -12.73 0.04 -1.56
N LEU A 110 -12.20 0.71 -0.53
CA LEU A 110 -12.88 1.81 0.15
C LEU A 110 -11.90 2.88 0.66
N GLU A 111 -12.43 4.09 0.82
CA GLU A 111 -11.76 5.21 1.47
C GLU A 111 -12.65 5.72 2.59
N TYR A 112 -12.07 5.97 3.77
CA TYR A 112 -12.75 6.60 4.87
C TYR A 112 -11.81 7.52 5.65
N VAL A 113 -12.39 8.47 6.37
CA VAL A 113 -11.68 9.22 7.41
C VAL A 113 -12.22 8.69 8.72
N GLY A 114 -11.36 8.03 9.51
CA GLY A 114 -11.74 7.58 10.83
C GLY A 114 -12.04 8.80 11.71
N GLN A 115 -13.32 9.15 11.85
CA GLN A 115 -13.79 9.95 12.96
C GLN A 115 -14.13 8.96 14.07
N CYS A 116 -13.40 8.99 15.19
CA CYS A 116 -13.86 8.34 16.41
C CYS A 116 -14.66 9.40 17.17
N PRO A 117 -16.01 9.42 17.10
CA PRO A 117 -16.82 10.37 17.84
C PRO A 117 -16.90 10.07 19.35
N ILE A 118 -16.09 9.13 19.86
CA ILE A 118 -16.07 8.77 21.28
C ILE A 118 -14.89 9.49 21.95
N GLU A 119 -14.99 10.81 22.00
CA GLU A 119 -14.32 11.64 23.01
C GLU A 119 -15.40 12.43 23.73
N GLU A 120 -16.27 11.74 24.45
CA GLU A 120 -17.09 12.33 25.52
C GLU A 120 -17.10 11.36 26.70
N GLU A 121 -16.14 11.55 27.61
CA GLU A 121 -16.34 11.63 29.08
C GLU A 121 -15.08 12.17 29.77
#